data_AF-A0A7M1S4W2-F1
#
_entry.id   AF-A0A7M1S4W2-F1
#
_cell.length_a   1.000
_cell.length_b   1.000
_cell.length_c   1.000
_cell.angle_alpha   90.00
_cell.angle_beta   90.00
_cell.angle_gamma   90.00
#
_symmetry.space_group_name_H-M   'P 1'
#
loop_
_entity.id
_entity.type
_entity.pdbx_description
1 polymer ?
#
loop_
_entity_poly.entity_id
_entity_poly.type
_entity_poly.pdbx_seq_one_letter_code
_entity_poly.pdbx_strand_id
1 'polypeptide(L)'
;MKKMMIMATVGVAGMFTLSGCGQSVPERFLATEDECTTLEKKLIQTNQFIEKVSSMNPAHVDEMMLAVPKTEITTATSKSKILKDAYKRKARLETDIQSAGCAKAE
;
A
#
# COMPACT_ATOMS: atom_id res chain seq x y z
N MET A 1 44.16 -36.92 22.67
CA MET A 1 44.83 -36.01 23.62
C MET A 1 44.55 -34.57 23.22
N LYS A 2 44.61 -33.64 24.18
CA LYS A 2 44.36 -32.18 24.11
C LYS A 2 42.90 -31.80 24.38
N LYS A 3 42.53 -31.70 25.67
CA LYS A 3 42.55 -30.50 26.54
C LYS A 3 41.57 -29.44 25.99
N MET A 4 40.33 -29.40 26.48
CA MET A 4 39.90 -28.74 27.73
C MET A 4 40.11 -27.22 27.67
N MET A 5 39.01 -26.47 27.52
CA MET A 5 38.75 -25.31 28.39
C MET A 5 37.28 -24.88 28.32
N ILE A 6 36.70 -24.89 29.52
CA ILE A 6 35.40 -24.36 29.92
C ILE A 6 35.63 -22.86 30.23
N MET A 7 34.75 -21.98 29.75
CA MET A 7 34.51 -20.66 30.34
C MET A 7 32.99 -20.46 30.32
N ALA A 8 32.33 -20.69 31.44
CA ALA A 8 32.07 -19.69 32.50
C ALA A 8 30.93 -18.73 32.09
N THR A 9 29.74 -19.19 32.44
CA THR A 9 28.53 -18.45 32.85
C THR A 9 28.73 -16.98 33.23
N VAL A 10 27.97 -16.10 32.56
CA VAL A 10 27.46 -14.85 33.15
C VAL A 10 25.94 -14.94 33.13
N GLY A 11 25.35 -15.13 34.30
CA GLY A 11 23.92 -15.07 34.49
C GLY A 11 23.41 -13.65 34.29
N VAL A 12 22.37 -13.51 33.49
CA VAL A 12 21.42 -12.41 33.64
C VAL A 12 20.11 -13.05 34.08
N ALA A 13 19.98 -13.16 35.41
CA ALA A 13 18.69 -13.29 36.07
C ALA A 13 17.94 -11.97 35.84
N GLY A 14 17.22 -11.91 34.72
CA GLY A 14 16.25 -10.87 34.41
C GLY A 14 14.84 -11.42 34.55
N MET A 15 14.47 -11.78 35.77
CA MET A 15 13.09 -12.10 36.14
C MET A 15 12.33 -10.77 36.18
N PHE A 16 11.88 -10.29 35.01
CA PHE A 16 10.94 -9.18 34.93
C PHE A 16 9.54 -9.70 35.25
N THR A 17 9.02 -9.15 36.33
CA THR A 17 7.75 -9.44 36.96
C THR A 17 6.57 -9.10 36.05
N LEU A 18 5.55 -9.95 36.10
CA LEU A 18 4.18 -9.67 35.67
C LEU A 18 3.69 -8.34 36.28
N SER A 19 3.27 -7.38 35.44
CA SER A 19 2.11 -6.49 35.62
C SER A 19 2.26 -5.18 34.82
N GLY A 20 1.26 -4.84 34.02
CA GLY A 20 0.86 -3.43 33.86
C GLY A 20 1.01 -2.81 32.47
N CYS A 21 -0.16 -2.62 31.85
CA CYS A 21 -0.52 -1.59 30.87
C CYS A 21 0.31 -1.44 29.59
N GLY A 22 -0.28 -1.98 28.52
CA GLY A 22 -0.41 -1.25 27.27
C GLY A 22 0.90 -0.88 26.62
N GLN A 23 1.43 -1.80 25.81
CA GLN A 23 2.11 -1.37 24.60
C GLN A 23 1.13 -0.44 23.89
N SER A 24 1.30 0.88 24.04
CA SER A 24 0.79 1.84 23.10
C SER A 24 1.52 1.54 21.80
N VAL A 25 0.97 0.57 21.07
CA VAL A 25 1.15 0.47 19.63
C VAL A 25 0.99 1.91 19.15
N PRO A 26 1.96 2.48 18.40
CA PRO A 26 1.77 3.82 17.87
C PRO A 26 0.41 3.80 17.21
N GLU A 27 -0.47 4.66 17.72
CA GLU A 27 -1.84 4.84 17.26
C GLU A 27 -1.71 5.10 15.77
N ARG A 28 -1.78 4.03 14.97
CA ARG A 28 -2.04 4.14 13.55
C ARG A 28 -3.33 4.92 13.57
N PHE A 29 -3.29 6.16 13.10
CA PHE A 29 -4.49 6.93 12.83
C PHE A 29 -5.36 6.01 12.00
N LEU A 30 -6.28 5.30 12.65
CA LEU A 30 -7.23 4.44 11.98
C LEU A 30 -8.05 5.44 11.19
N ALA A 31 -7.87 5.42 9.88
CA ALA A 31 -8.70 6.22 9.00
C ALA A 31 -10.15 5.91 9.35
N THR A 32 -10.97 6.94 9.34
CA THR A 32 -12.41 6.74 9.50
C THR A 32 -12.91 5.78 8.41
N GLU A 33 -14.00 5.06 8.66
CA GLU A 33 -14.59 4.18 7.63
C GLU A 33 -14.88 4.94 6.32
N ASP A 34 -15.22 6.24 6.41
CA ASP A 34 -15.40 7.14 5.26
C ASP A 34 -14.10 7.39 4.46
N GLU A 35 -12.97 7.58 5.14
CA GLU A 35 -11.68 7.75 4.49
C GLU A 35 -11.20 6.44 3.83
N CYS A 36 -11.39 5.30 4.50
CA CYS A 36 -11.07 4.00 3.95
C CYS A 36 -11.90 3.69 2.70
N THR A 37 -13.23 3.86 2.77
CA THR A 37 -14.11 3.65 1.62
C THR A 37 -13.79 4.62 0.48
N THR A 38 -13.37 5.85 0.78
CA THR A 38 -12.90 6.80 -0.23
C THR A 38 -11.62 6.34 -0.92
N LEU A 39 -10.63 5.86 -0.17
CA LEU A 39 -9.38 5.33 -0.72
C LEU A 39 -9.62 4.06 -1.55
N GLU A 40 -10.46 3.15 -1.06
CA GLU A 40 -10.85 1.93 -1.79
C GLU A 40 -11.59 2.25 -3.08
N LYS A 41 -12.54 3.21 -3.05
CA LYS A 41 -13.24 3.67 -4.26
C LYS A 41 -12.27 4.23 -5.30
N LYS A 42 -11.28 5.02 -4.87
CA LYS A 42 -10.22 5.53 -5.77
C LYS A 42 -9.37 4.39 -6.33
N LEU A 43 -9.08 3.35 -5.54
CA LEU A 43 -8.35 2.17 -5.98
C LEU A 43 -9.13 1.39 -7.03
N ILE A 44 -10.42 1.13 -6.80
CA ILE A 44 -11.32 0.46 -7.75
C ILE A 44 -11.40 1.23 -9.06
N GLN A 45 -11.62 2.54 -9.01
CA GLN A 45 -11.65 3.39 -10.21
C GLN A 45 -10.33 3.34 -10.98
N THR A 46 -9.19 3.32 -10.26
CA THR A 46 -7.87 3.21 -10.89
C THR A 46 -7.69 1.84 -11.57
N ASN A 47 -8.15 0.75 -10.95
CA ASN A 47 -8.13 -0.59 -11.57
C ASN A 47 -9.00 -0.65 -12.82
N GLN A 48 -10.24 -0.15 -12.77
CA GLN A 48 -11.13 -0.08 -13.94
C GLN A 48 -10.53 0.74 -15.08
N PHE A 49 -9.85 1.84 -14.75
CA PHE A 49 -9.12 2.63 -15.74
C PHE A 49 -7.98 1.83 -16.38
N ILE A 50 -7.17 1.14 -15.58
CA ILE A 50 -6.07 0.29 -16.08
C ILE A 50 -6.61 -0.79 -17.01
N GLU A 51 -7.68 -1.49 -16.64
CA GLU A 51 -8.30 -2.53 -17.46
C GLU A 51 -8.83 -1.99 -18.79
N LYS A 52 -9.51 -0.84 -18.74
CA LYS A 52 -10.05 -0.18 -19.95
C LYS A 52 -8.94 0.26 -20.90
N VAL A 53 -7.88 0.90 -20.39
CA VAL A 53 -6.76 1.33 -21.22
C VAL A 53 -5.94 0.13 -21.72
N SER A 54 -5.77 -0.92 -20.91
CA SER A 54 -5.03 -2.13 -21.27
C SER A 54 -5.70 -2.90 -22.40
N SER A 55 -7.03 -3.00 -22.36
CA SER A 55 -7.84 -3.66 -23.41
C SER A 55 -8.02 -2.80 -24.67
N MET A 56 -7.86 -1.48 -24.57
CA MET A 56 -8.03 -0.57 -25.71
C MET A 56 -6.88 -0.65 -26.72
N ASN A 57 -7.20 -0.57 -28.00
CA ASN A 57 -6.18 -0.45 -29.06
C ASN A 57 -5.44 0.90 -28.90
N PRO A 58 -4.09 0.91 -28.87
CA PRO A 58 -3.29 2.14 -28.72
C PRO A 58 -3.66 3.26 -29.70
N ALA A 59 -4.17 2.93 -30.89
CA ALA A 59 -4.61 3.93 -31.88
C ALA A 59 -5.82 4.78 -31.43
N HIS A 60 -6.63 4.28 -30.48
CA HIS A 60 -7.83 4.97 -29.96
C HIS A 60 -7.64 5.52 -28.55
N VAL A 61 -6.46 5.36 -27.96
CA VAL A 61 -6.20 5.81 -26.58
C VAL A 61 -6.21 7.33 -26.49
N ASP A 62 -5.70 8.03 -27.51
CA ASP A 62 -5.71 9.49 -27.55
C ASP A 62 -7.16 10.04 -27.59
N GLU A 63 -8.04 9.47 -28.42
CA GLU A 63 -9.46 9.83 -28.48
C GLU A 63 -10.18 9.58 -27.14
N MET A 64 -9.88 8.45 -26.49
CA MET A 64 -10.41 8.17 -25.16
C MET A 64 -9.92 9.19 -24.13
N MET A 65 -8.64 9.58 -24.13
CA MET A 65 -8.11 10.56 -23.18
C MET A 65 -8.64 11.98 -23.40
N LEU A 66 -9.16 12.29 -24.59
CA LEU A 66 -9.89 13.53 -24.86
C LEU A 66 -11.32 13.49 -24.32
N ALA A 67 -11.96 12.32 -24.33
CA ALA A 67 -13.32 12.11 -23.83
C ALA A 67 -13.38 11.89 -22.31
N VAL A 68 -12.30 11.37 -21.71
CA VAL A 68 -12.15 11.26 -20.27
C VAL A 68 -11.80 12.65 -19.74
N PRO A 69 -12.56 13.21 -18.77
CA PRO A 69 -12.16 14.46 -18.14
C PRO A 69 -10.71 14.31 -17.68
N LYS A 70 -9.85 15.33 -17.86
CA LYS A 70 -8.45 15.26 -17.38
C LYS A 70 -8.46 14.93 -15.90
N THR A 71 -8.37 13.64 -15.60
CA THR A 71 -8.53 13.10 -14.25
C THR A 71 -7.18 13.13 -13.57
N GLU A 72 -7.19 13.05 -12.24
CA GLU A 72 -6.00 13.02 -11.39
C GLU A 72 -5.05 11.82 -11.66
N ILE A 73 -5.35 10.94 -12.63
CA ILE A 73 -4.59 9.71 -12.88
C ILE A 73 -3.37 9.98 -13.78
N THR A 74 -3.55 10.66 -14.92
CA THR A 74 -2.46 10.96 -15.85
C THR A 74 -2.82 12.07 -16.84
N THR A 75 -1.79 12.74 -17.34
CA THR A 75 -1.86 13.71 -18.45
C THR A 75 -1.14 13.21 -19.69
N ALA A 76 -0.63 11.96 -19.66
CA ALA A 76 0.07 11.36 -20.77
C ALA A 76 -0.90 10.96 -21.90
N THR A 77 -0.38 10.95 -23.13
CA THR A 77 -1.12 10.60 -24.34
C THR A 77 -0.81 9.18 -24.82
N SER A 78 0.43 8.70 -24.60
CA SER A 78 0.79 7.34 -25.01
C SER A 78 0.31 6.27 -24.03
N LYS A 79 -0.31 5.21 -24.55
CA LYS A 79 -0.82 4.06 -23.77
C LYS A 79 0.15 3.55 -22.71
N SER A 80 1.43 3.36 -23.05
CA SER A 80 2.42 2.85 -22.10
C SER A 80 2.67 3.79 -20.92
N LYS A 81 2.68 5.10 -21.15
CA LYS A 81 2.88 6.11 -20.10
C LYS A 81 1.62 6.22 -19.24
N ILE A 82 0.44 6.21 -19.86
CA ILE A 82 -0.85 6.18 -19.18
C ILE A 82 -0.92 5.01 -18.20
N LEU A 83 -0.60 3.79 -18.67
CA LEU A 83 -0.59 2.60 -17.83
C LEU A 83 0.45 2.70 -16.71
N LYS A 84 1.67 3.17 -17.01
CA LYS A 84 2.72 3.35 -16.00
C LYS A 84 2.28 4.30 -14.88
N ASP A 85 1.68 5.43 -15.22
CA ASP A 85 1.18 6.40 -14.25
C ASP A 85 0.01 5.83 -13.44
N ALA A 86 -0.91 5.12 -14.09
CA ALA A 86 -2.04 4.47 -13.42
C ALA A 86 -1.58 3.38 -12.44
N TYR A 87 -0.62 2.54 -12.82
CA TYR A 87 -0.02 1.55 -11.90
C TYR A 87 0.71 2.21 -10.74
N LYS A 88 1.41 3.33 -10.97
CA LYS A 88 2.05 4.09 -9.90
C LYS A 88 1.01 4.66 -8.93
N ARG A 89 -0.12 5.16 -9.43
CA ARG A 89 -1.23 5.62 -8.59
C ARG A 89 -1.86 4.48 -7.81
N LYS A 90 -2.08 3.32 -8.44
CA LYS A 90 -2.54 2.10 -7.77
C LYS A 90 -1.64 1.74 -6.57
N ALA A 91 -0.33 1.66 -6.78
CA ALA A 91 0.62 1.32 -5.73
C ALA A 91 0.62 2.34 -4.57
N ARG A 92 0.44 3.64 -4.87
CA ARG A 92 0.28 4.67 -3.85
C ARG A 92 -0.99 4.46 -3.03
N LEU A 93 -2.14 4.27 -3.69
CA LEU A 93 -3.42 4.02 -3.01
C LEU A 93 -3.38 2.75 -2.15
N GLU A 94 -2.73 1.68 -2.63
CA GLU A 94 -2.53 0.46 -1.84
C GLU A 94 -1.66 0.69 -0.61
N THR A 95 -0.65 1.55 -0.72
CA THR A 95 0.20 1.97 0.41
C THR A 95 -0.59 2.84 1.38
N ASP A 96 -1.37 3.79 0.88
CA ASP A 96 -2.19 4.70 1.68
C ASP A 96 -3.23 3.90 2.49
N ILE A 97 -3.96 2.98 1.85
CA ILE A 97 -4.91 2.05 2.50
C ILE A 97 -4.23 1.24 3.61
N GLN A 98 -3.04 0.67 3.34
CA GLN A 98 -2.29 -0.10 4.34
C GLN A 98 -1.82 0.78 5.51
N SER A 99 -1.32 1.97 5.21
CA SER A 99 -0.83 2.91 6.23
C SER A 99 -1.94 3.49 7.09
N ALA A 100 -3.13 3.66 6.50
CA ALA A 100 -4.36 4.11 7.14
C ALA A 100 -5.01 3.05 8.04
N GLY A 101 -4.50 1.81 8.02
CA GLY A 101 -5.05 0.71 8.81
C GLY A 101 -6.43 0.23 8.33
N CYS A 102 -6.82 0.58 7.10
CA CYS A 102 -8.05 0.10 6.50
C CYS A 102 -7.98 -1.43 6.36
N ALA A 103 -8.96 -2.15 6.89
CA ALA A 103 -9.11 -3.57 6.61
C ALA A 103 -9.29 -3.73 5.09
N LYS A 104 -8.49 -4.57 4.45
CA LYS A 104 -8.72 -4.88 3.03
C LYS A 104 -10.09 -5.55 2.93
N ALA A 105 -11.05 -4.94 2.24
CA ALA A 105 -12.24 -5.66 1.83
C ALA A 105 -11.82 -6.81 0.91
N GLU A 106 -11.99 -8.03 1.42
CA GLU A 106 -11.71 -9.30 0.74
C GLU A 106 -12.90 -9.72 -0.15
#